data_AF-A0A0F9SW30-F1
#
_entry.id   AF-A0A0F9SW30-F1
#
_cell.length_a   1.000
_cell.length_b   1.000
_cell.length_c   1.000
_cell.angle_alpha   90.00
_cell.angle_beta   90.00
_cell.angle_gamma   90.00
#
_symmetry.space_group_name_H-M   'P 1'
#
loop_
_entity.id
_entity.type
_entity.pdbx_description
1 polymer ?
#
loop_
_entity_poly.entity_id
_entity_poly.type
_entity_poly.pdbx_seq_one_letter_code
_entity_poly.pdbx_strand_id
1 'polypeptide(L)'
;MNEKESTPQTRIGSRERLKKLMEEESRTVKGVFRFHECPGGVTTIPMKKYPGQQRVDYVFKDGEDYTVPLWVARWLNGYDACAQALNGKINSCGYPIHENTVDRVSGKPHTQVGSYRRRMAFESTEFMSV
;
A
#
# COMPACT_ATOMS: atom_id res chain seq x y z
N MET A 1 10.26 43.06 7.35
CA MET A 1 8.99 42.63 6.71
C MET A 1 9.39 41.58 5.68
N ASN A 2 9.11 40.29 5.93
CA ASN A 2 9.46 39.22 5.01
C ASN A 2 8.22 38.82 4.22
N GLU A 3 8.23 39.12 2.93
CA GLU A 3 7.25 38.69 1.95
C GLU A 3 7.36 37.17 1.76
N LYS A 4 6.25 36.46 2.02
CA LYS A 4 6.13 35.05 1.65
C LYS A 4 5.59 35.02 0.22
N GLU A 5 6.45 34.69 -0.73
CA GLU A 5 6.05 34.37 -2.11
C GLU A 5 5.12 33.15 -2.09
N SER A 6 3.83 33.39 -2.33
CA SER A 6 2.85 32.34 -2.54
C SER A 6 2.95 31.85 -3.99
N THR A 7 3.52 30.67 -4.19
CA THR A 7 3.61 30.03 -5.51
C THR A 7 2.18 29.75 -6.03
N PRO A 8 1.85 30.12 -7.29
CA PRO A 8 0.52 29.89 -7.84
C PRO A 8 0.30 28.39 -8.09
N GLN A 9 -0.51 27.75 -7.26
CA GLN A 9 -0.97 26.37 -7.51
C GLN A 9 -1.95 26.37 -8.68
N THR A 10 -1.44 26.15 -9.88
CA THR A 10 -2.26 25.94 -11.09
C THR A 10 -3.11 24.69 -10.88
N ARG A 11 -4.45 24.84 -10.93
CA ARG A 11 -5.40 23.71 -10.83
C ARG A 11 -5.29 22.83 -12.08
N ILE A 12 -4.28 21.96 -12.12
CA ILE A 12 -4.18 20.89 -13.11
C ILE A 12 -5.46 20.06 -13.03
N GLY A 13 -6.13 19.84 -14.16
CA GLY A 13 -7.38 19.08 -14.21
C GLY A 13 -7.20 17.69 -13.58
N SER A 14 -8.20 17.25 -12.80
CA SER A 14 -8.16 15.97 -12.08
C SER A 14 -7.81 14.75 -12.96
N ARG A 15 -8.20 14.79 -14.24
CA ARG A 15 -7.87 13.75 -15.24
C ARG A 15 -6.40 13.72 -15.64
N GLU A 16 -5.78 14.88 -15.87
CA GLU A 16 -4.35 14.95 -16.24
C GLU A 16 -3.47 14.51 -15.07
N ARG A 17 -3.85 14.89 -13.85
CA ARG A 17 -3.19 14.41 -12.62
C ARG A 17 -3.28 12.89 -12.49
N LEU A 18 -4.45 12.31 -12.76
CA LEU A 18 -4.63 10.86 -12.74
C LEU A 18 -3.75 10.16 -13.79
N LYS A 19 -3.66 10.71 -15.01
CA LYS A 19 -2.82 10.15 -16.07
C LYS A 19 -1.33 10.13 -15.69
N LYS A 20 -0.83 11.22 -15.09
CA LYS A 20 0.56 11.29 -14.60
C LYS A 20 0.84 10.27 -13.50
N LEU A 21 -0.10 10.10 -12.57
CA LEU A 21 0.00 9.07 -11.52
C LEU A 21 -0.02 7.65 -12.11
N MET A 22 -0.87 7.38 -13.09
CA MET A 22 -0.91 6.09 -13.77
C MET A 22 0.43 5.78 -14.45
N GLU A 23 1.02 6.77 -15.12
CA GLU A 23 2.33 6.64 -15.77
C GLU A 23 3.45 6.38 -14.76
N GLU A 24 3.55 7.19 -13.69
CA GLU A 24 4.51 6.98 -12.61
C GLU A 24 4.37 5.58 -11.98
N GLU A 25 3.14 5.17 -11.70
CA GLU A 25 2.89 3.91 -11.00
C GLU A 25 2.96 2.67 -11.90
N SER A 26 2.95 2.86 -13.23
CA SER A 26 3.15 1.78 -14.19
C SER A 26 4.58 1.26 -14.24
N ARG A 27 5.54 2.02 -13.69
CA ARG A 27 6.95 1.57 -13.59
C ARG A 27 7.02 0.28 -12.78
N THR A 28 7.86 -0.65 -13.20
CA THR A 28 8.09 -1.89 -12.46
C THR A 28 9.11 -1.66 -11.35
N VAL A 29 8.96 -2.43 -10.28
CA VAL A 29 9.91 -2.50 -9.16
C VAL A 29 10.20 -3.96 -8.83
N LYS A 30 11.44 -4.23 -8.43
CA LYS A 30 11.86 -5.53 -7.90
C LYS A 30 11.84 -5.55 -6.37
N GLY A 31 11.51 -6.71 -5.81
CA GLY A 31 11.49 -6.90 -4.37
C GLY A 31 10.94 -8.25 -3.93
N VAL A 32 11.02 -8.48 -2.63
CA VAL A 32 10.58 -9.71 -1.97
C VAL A 32 9.15 -9.54 -1.46
N PHE A 33 8.29 -10.52 -1.74
CA PHE A 33 6.95 -10.56 -1.17
C PHE A 33 6.98 -11.14 0.25
N ARG A 34 6.25 -10.52 1.17
CA ARG A 34 6.05 -10.99 2.55
C ARG A 34 4.59 -11.26 2.86
N PHE A 35 4.29 -12.43 3.41
CA PHE A 35 2.94 -12.81 3.83
C PHE A 35 2.84 -12.91 5.35
N HIS A 36 2.62 -11.78 6.02
CA HIS A 36 2.55 -11.71 7.49
C HIS A 36 1.40 -12.53 8.10
N GLU A 37 0.31 -12.71 7.37
CA GLU A 37 -0.84 -13.51 7.84
C GLU A 37 -0.58 -15.02 7.76
N CYS A 38 0.17 -15.47 6.76
CA CYS A 38 0.50 -16.89 6.57
C CYS A 38 1.95 -17.04 6.07
N PRO A 39 2.95 -16.98 6.99
CA PRO A 39 4.36 -17.13 6.63
C PRO A 39 4.62 -18.46 5.90
N GLY A 40 5.39 -18.42 4.82
CA GLY A 40 5.64 -19.55 3.91
C GLY A 40 4.48 -19.89 2.96
N GLY A 41 3.35 -19.20 3.07
CA GLY A 41 2.15 -19.46 2.27
C GLY A 41 2.23 -18.95 0.82
N VAL A 42 1.21 -19.32 0.05
CA VAL A 42 0.99 -18.84 -1.32
C VAL A 42 -0.38 -18.15 -1.36
N THR A 43 -0.49 -17.05 -2.12
CA THR A 43 -1.74 -16.34 -2.31
C THR A 43 -1.89 -15.83 -3.73
N THR A 44 -3.14 -15.70 -4.18
CA THR A 44 -3.50 -15.09 -5.46
C THR A 44 -4.25 -13.81 -5.18
N ILE A 45 -3.74 -12.69 -5.69
CA ILE A 45 -4.28 -11.36 -5.46
C ILE A 45 -4.85 -10.84 -6.78
N PRO A 46 -6.19 -10.83 -6.93
CA PRO A 46 -6.83 -10.23 -8.08
C PRO A 46 -6.84 -8.71 -7.98
N MET A 47 -6.21 -8.04 -8.93
CA MET A 47 -5.94 -6.62 -8.83
C MET A 47 -6.46 -5.84 -10.05
N LYS A 48 -7.13 -4.72 -9.76
CA LYS A 48 -7.55 -3.70 -10.73
C LYS A 48 -7.62 -2.36 -10.02
N LYS A 49 -6.63 -1.49 -10.24
CA LYS A 49 -6.56 -0.18 -9.56
C LYS A 49 -7.29 0.91 -10.32
N TYR A 50 -7.03 1.01 -11.62
CA TYR A 50 -7.52 2.12 -12.44
C TYR A 50 -8.75 1.77 -13.28
N PRO A 51 -9.67 2.75 -13.53
CA PRO A 51 -10.73 2.58 -14.52
C PRO A 51 -10.15 2.24 -15.89
N GLY A 52 -10.75 1.28 -16.59
CA GLY A 52 -10.28 0.82 -17.91
C GLY A 52 -9.09 -0.15 -17.87
N GLN A 53 -8.41 -0.32 -16.72
CA GLN A 53 -7.37 -1.33 -16.58
C GLN A 53 -7.98 -2.74 -16.60
N GLN A 54 -7.31 -3.67 -17.28
CA GLN A 54 -7.66 -5.09 -17.19
C GLN A 54 -7.34 -5.60 -15.79
N ARG A 55 -8.19 -6.49 -15.28
CA ARG A 55 -7.92 -7.19 -14.02
C ARG A 55 -6.78 -8.17 -14.26
N VAL A 56 -5.79 -8.16 -13.37
CA VAL A 56 -4.66 -9.08 -13.41
C VAL A 56 -4.60 -9.81 -12.08
N ASP A 57 -4.48 -11.12 -12.14
CA ASP A 57 -4.36 -11.97 -10.95
C ASP A 57 -2.87 -12.28 -10.72
N TYR A 58 -2.32 -11.77 -9.62
CA TYR A 58 -0.92 -11.99 -9.25
C TYR A 58 -0.80 -13.14 -8.26
N VAL A 59 0.04 -14.12 -8.55
CA VAL A 59 0.33 -15.22 -7.63
C VAL A 59 1.66 -14.95 -6.93
N PHE A 60 1.62 -14.90 -5.60
CA PHE A 60 2.79 -14.66 -4.77
C PHE A 60 3.00 -15.80 -3.78
N LYS A 61 4.25 -16.16 -3.55
CA LYS A 61 4.72 -17.06 -2.51
C LYS A 61 5.61 -16.27 -1.57
N ASP A 62 5.41 -16.47 -0.27
CA ASP A 62 6.14 -15.76 0.77
C ASP A 62 7.66 -15.99 0.65
N GLY A 63 8.42 -14.89 0.70
CA GLY A 63 9.87 -14.90 0.63
C GLY A 63 10.48 -14.96 -0.77
N GLU A 64 9.67 -15.07 -1.83
CA GLU A 64 10.17 -15.07 -3.21
C GLU A 64 10.30 -13.65 -3.79
N ASP A 65 11.22 -13.49 -4.75
CA ASP A 65 11.44 -12.26 -5.49
C ASP A 65 10.46 -12.10 -6.66
N TYR A 66 9.90 -10.91 -6.81
CA TYR A 66 9.00 -10.57 -7.91
C TYR A 66 9.35 -9.23 -8.54
N THR A 67 8.97 -9.10 -9.81
CA THR A 67 8.95 -7.81 -10.52
C THR A 67 7.49 -7.43 -10.74
N VAL A 68 7.04 -6.35 -10.08
CA VAL A 68 5.64 -5.92 -10.10
C VAL A 68 5.53 -4.43 -10.41
N PRO A 69 4.40 -3.93 -10.92
CA PRO A 69 4.18 -2.49 -11.02
C PRO A 69 4.25 -1.81 -9.65
N LEU A 70 4.72 -0.56 -9.61
CA LEU A 70 4.88 0.23 -8.40
C LEU A 70 3.56 0.35 -7.62
N TRP A 71 2.42 0.50 -8.31
CA TRP A 71 1.14 0.56 -7.62
C TRP A 71 0.79 -0.73 -6.86
N VAL A 72 1.23 -1.90 -7.35
CA VAL A 72 1.02 -3.18 -6.66
C VAL A 72 1.86 -3.22 -5.39
N ALA A 73 3.15 -2.87 -5.48
CA ALA A 73 4.04 -2.79 -4.33
C ALA A 73 3.53 -1.79 -3.27
N ARG A 74 3.08 -0.61 -3.71
CA ARG A 74 2.46 0.42 -2.85
C ARG A 74 1.21 -0.11 -2.15
N TRP A 75 0.31 -0.77 -2.89
CA TRP A 75 -0.92 -1.35 -2.36
C TRP A 75 -0.64 -2.43 -1.29
N LEU A 76 0.33 -3.31 -1.57
CA LEU A 76 0.81 -4.31 -0.60
C LEU A 76 1.33 -3.61 0.67
N ASN A 77 2.07 -2.53 0.52
CA ASN A 77 2.61 -1.76 1.64
C ASN A 77 1.62 -0.81 2.34
N GLY A 78 0.32 -0.86 2.03
CA GLY A 78 -0.65 0.01 2.69
C GLY A 78 -0.62 1.46 2.23
N TYR A 79 -0.03 1.73 1.06
CA TYR A 79 0.09 3.06 0.49
C TYR A 79 -0.71 3.18 -0.79
N ASP A 80 -1.48 4.26 -0.94
CA ASP A 80 -2.17 4.59 -2.18
C ASP A 80 -1.97 6.07 -2.52
N ALA A 81 -1.18 6.35 -3.57
CA ALA A 81 -0.96 7.71 -4.06
C ALA A 81 -2.28 8.39 -4.52
N CYS A 82 -3.28 7.60 -4.90
CA CYS A 82 -4.59 8.10 -5.31
C CYS A 82 -5.51 8.39 -4.12
N ALA A 83 -5.17 8.00 -2.88
CA ALA A 83 -6.06 8.17 -1.72
C ALA A 83 -6.45 9.64 -1.49
N GLN A 84 -5.53 10.59 -1.66
CA GLN A 84 -5.85 12.02 -1.57
C GLN A 84 -6.88 12.48 -2.61
N ALA A 85 -6.88 11.87 -3.80
CA ALA A 85 -7.84 12.14 -4.85
C ALA A 85 -9.16 11.35 -4.66
N LEU A 86 -9.16 10.30 -3.84
CA LEU A 86 -10.28 9.39 -3.58
C LEU A 86 -10.80 9.54 -2.14
N ASN A 87 -11.00 10.79 -1.69
CA ASN A 87 -11.58 11.10 -0.36
C ASN A 87 -10.87 10.42 0.83
N GLY A 88 -9.56 10.18 0.73
CA GLY A 88 -8.76 9.55 1.78
C GLY A 88 -8.94 8.03 1.90
N LYS A 89 -9.70 7.39 1.00
CA LYS A 89 -9.89 5.93 1.04
C LYS A 89 -8.65 5.21 0.52
N ILE A 90 -7.83 4.71 1.42
CA ILE A 90 -6.70 3.82 1.10
C ILE A 90 -7.27 2.42 0.84
N ASN A 91 -7.31 2.01 -0.42
CA ASN A 91 -7.51 0.60 -0.74
C ASN A 91 -6.18 -0.12 -0.52
N SER A 92 -6.06 -0.94 0.51
CA SER A 92 -4.84 -1.72 0.80
C SER A 92 -5.16 -3.11 1.33
N CYS A 93 -4.12 -3.93 1.53
CA CYS A 93 -4.23 -5.28 2.08
C CYS A 93 -4.30 -5.33 3.62
N GLY A 94 -4.50 -4.20 4.31
CA GLY A 94 -4.61 -4.16 5.77
C GLY A 94 -6.03 -4.41 6.29
N TYR A 95 -6.16 -4.74 7.58
CA TYR A 95 -7.45 -4.81 8.29
C TYR A 95 -7.37 -4.13 9.66
N PRO A 96 -8.47 -3.50 10.11
CA PRO A 96 -8.54 -2.97 11.46
C PRO A 96 -8.54 -4.12 12.48
N ILE A 97 -7.80 -3.96 13.56
CA ILE A 97 -7.82 -4.87 14.71
C ILE A 97 -8.76 -4.29 15.76
N HIS A 98 -9.64 -5.15 16.27
CA HIS A 98 -10.46 -4.92 17.44
C HIS A 98 -10.22 -6.09 18.40
N GLU A 99 -9.26 -5.94 19.30
CA GLU A 99 -8.84 -7.00 20.21
C GLU A 99 -9.06 -6.57 21.66
N ASN A 100 -9.71 -7.42 22.44
CA ASN A 100 -9.82 -7.30 23.89
C ASN A 100 -9.17 -8.55 24.49
N THR A 101 -7.96 -8.40 24.98
CA THR A 101 -7.22 -9.44 25.68
C THR A 101 -7.09 -9.11 27.15
N VAL A 102 -6.86 -10.13 27.98
CA VAL A 102 -6.48 -9.93 29.38
C VAL A 102 -5.03 -10.36 29.48
N ASP A 103 -4.17 -9.46 29.95
CA ASP A 103 -2.78 -9.78 30.19
C ASP A 103 -2.70 -10.88 31.25
N ARG A 104 -2.09 -12.02 30.89
CA ARG A 104 -1.99 -13.20 31.76
C ARG A 104 -1.14 -12.96 33.00
N VAL A 105 -0.21 -12.00 32.96
CA VAL A 105 0.70 -11.71 34.07
C VAL A 105 0.11 -10.66 35.01
N SER A 106 -0.35 -9.53 34.47
CA SER A 106 -0.89 -8.43 35.29
C SER A 106 -2.38 -8.54 35.60
N GLY A 107 -3.12 -9.40 34.89
CA GLY A 107 -4.57 -9.53 35.00
C GLY A 107 -5.34 -8.31 34.45
N LYS A 108 -4.64 -7.31 33.90
CA LYS A 108 -5.26 -6.09 33.39
C LYS A 108 -5.87 -6.32 32.01
N PRO A 109 -7.06 -5.76 31.73
CA PRO A 109 -7.61 -5.78 30.38
C PRO A 109 -6.72 -4.92 29.47
N HIS A 110 -6.39 -5.46 28.32
CA HIS A 110 -5.72 -4.79 27.22
C HIS A 110 -6.69 -4.69 26.04
N THR A 111 -7.03 -3.46 25.68
CA THR A 111 -7.92 -3.16 24.56
C THR A 111 -7.10 -2.52 23.45
N GLN A 112 -7.04 -3.17 22.29
CA GLN A 112 -6.44 -2.64 21.08
C GLN A 112 -7.55 -2.32 20.07
N VAL A 113 -7.90 -1.04 19.96
CA VAL A 113 -8.92 -0.53 19.04
C VAL A 113 -8.31 0.57 18.18
N GLY A 114 -8.60 0.55 16.88
CA GLY A 114 -8.15 1.57 15.94
C GLY A 114 -6.74 1.33 15.37
N SER A 115 -6.11 0.20 15.73
CA SER A 115 -4.86 -0.23 15.07
C SER A 115 -5.15 -0.98 13.77
N TYR A 116 -4.22 -0.95 12.83
CA TYR A 116 -4.30 -1.67 11.56
C TYR A 116 -3.21 -2.74 11.51
N ARG A 117 -3.58 -3.97 11.16
CA ARG A 117 -2.61 -5.04 10.85
C ARG A 117 -2.46 -5.15 9.34
N ARG A 118 -1.21 -5.18 8.88
CA ARG A 118 -0.89 -5.42 7.48
C ARG A 118 -0.87 -6.94 7.21
N ARG A 119 -1.55 -7.41 6.17
CA ARG A 119 -1.55 -8.85 5.80
C ARG A 119 -0.31 -9.25 5.00
N MET A 120 0.13 -8.36 4.13
CA MET A 120 1.18 -8.63 3.14
C MET A 120 2.08 -7.42 3.02
N ALA A 121 3.33 -7.59 2.61
CA ALA A 121 4.23 -6.48 2.31
C ALA A 121 5.09 -6.78 1.08
N PHE A 122 5.70 -5.75 0.54
CA PHE A 122 6.65 -5.84 -0.56
C PHE A 122 7.92 -5.07 -0.21
N GLU A 123 9.00 -5.81 0.04
CA GLU A 123 10.31 -5.27 0.40
C GLU A 123 11.10 -5.00 -0.88
N SER A 124 11.16 -3.73 -1.30
CA SER A 124 11.87 -3.38 -2.54
C SER A 124 13.38 -3.54 -2.37
N THR A 125 14.00 -4.26 -3.30
CA THR A 125 15.45 -4.50 -3.32
C THR A 125 16.22 -3.38 -4.01
N GLU A 126 15.54 -2.47 -4.71
CA GLU A 126 16.15 -1.36 -5.47
C GLU A 126 16.78 -0.28 -4.57
N PHE A 127 16.45 -0.25 -3.28
CA PHE A 127 17.00 0.71 -2.31
C PHE A 127 18.05 0.09 -1.38
N MET A 128 18.35 -1.21 -1.53
CA MET A 128 19.22 -1.97 -0.63
C MET A 128 20.67 -2.10 -1.14
N SER A 129 20.95 -1.65 -2.36
CA SER A 129 22.33 -1.59 -2.90
C SER A 129 23.00 -0.29 -2.47
N VAL A 130 23.64 -0.32 -1.30
CA VAL A 130 24.62 0.68 -0.83
C VAL A 130 25.99 0.02 -0.79
#